data_AF-A0A958PBX1-F1
#
_entry.id   AF-A0A958PBX1-F1
#
_cell.length_a   1.000
_cell.length_b   1.000
_cell.length_c   1.000
_cell.angle_alpha   90.00
_cell.angle_beta   90.00
_cell.angle_gamma   90.00
#
_symmetry.space_group_name_H-M   'P 1'
#
loop_
_entity.id
_entity.type
_entity.pdbx_description
1 polymer ?
#
loop_
_entity_poly.entity_id
_entity_poly.type
_entity_poly.pdbx_seq_one_letter_code
_entity_poly.pdbx_strand_id
1 'polypeptide(L)'
;MIEKRTSKSGHQILRRNNAFLCSTRDPIKEAQDWVDLYKSELQSNLYQTYFILGLGCGYKVQVLANLLPEKFIVGVESDIEIYQFNVQKFNSKYTHLKLLHADHPHDLIRHPEIAQRLKSRYFVLEDQQTTHENTNLQRLKQFLLARSPEGASFFIKNNNLNDEFSIKDVPANELVGIKHINIKQDKKTEFSLTHEILEELIK
;
A
#
# COMPACT_ATOMS: atom_id res chain seq x y z
N MET A 1 -15.39 12.75 -12.70
CA MET A 1 -15.14 14.20 -12.65
C MET A 1 -14.68 14.57 -11.24
N ILE A 2 -13.47 15.11 -11.13
CA ILE A 2 -12.93 15.64 -9.89
C ILE A 2 -13.15 17.15 -9.81
N GLU A 3 -13.68 17.63 -8.69
CA GLU A 3 -13.86 19.05 -8.40
C GLU A 3 -12.94 19.49 -7.27
N LYS A 4 -12.24 20.62 -7.45
CA LYS A 4 -11.46 21.26 -6.39
C LYS A 4 -12.36 22.18 -5.56
N ARG A 5 -12.21 22.13 -4.24
CA ARG A 5 -12.90 22.96 -3.24
C ARG A 5 -11.91 23.34 -2.13
N THR A 6 -12.37 24.16 -1.21
CA THR A 6 -11.60 24.56 -0.01
C THR A 6 -12.35 24.10 1.23
N SER A 7 -11.65 23.49 2.20
CA SER A 7 -12.19 23.14 3.51
C SER A 7 -12.45 24.40 4.35
N LYS A 8 -13.18 24.26 5.47
CA LYS A 8 -13.37 25.35 6.44
C LYS A 8 -12.05 25.82 7.08
N SER A 9 -11.04 24.96 7.11
CA SER A 9 -9.66 25.24 7.56
C SER A 9 -8.77 25.87 6.48
N GLY A 10 -9.28 26.09 5.26
CA GLY A 10 -8.53 26.74 4.18
C GLY A 10 -7.70 25.80 3.30
N HIS A 11 -7.79 24.49 3.51
CA HIS A 11 -7.05 23.48 2.75
C HIS A 11 -7.78 23.08 1.47
N GLN A 12 -7.06 22.84 0.38
CA GLN A 12 -7.66 22.37 -0.88
C GLN A 12 -8.14 20.92 -0.76
N ILE A 13 -9.40 20.66 -1.08
CA ILE A 13 -10.01 19.33 -1.01
C ILE A 13 -10.62 18.96 -2.36
N LEU A 14 -10.75 17.66 -2.59
CA LEU A 14 -11.33 17.08 -3.80
C LEU A 14 -12.72 16.53 -3.51
N ARG A 15 -13.60 16.66 -4.49
CA ARG A 15 -14.92 16.03 -4.53
C ARG A 15 -15.04 15.20 -5.79
N ARG A 16 -15.45 13.94 -5.66
CA ARG A 16 -15.68 12.99 -6.76
C ARG A 16 -17.11 12.50 -6.68
N ASN A 17 -17.86 12.58 -7.77
CA ASN A 17 -19.24 12.05 -7.84
C ASN A 17 -20.12 12.50 -6.66
N ASN A 18 -20.04 13.79 -6.29
CA ASN A 18 -20.71 14.39 -5.14
C ASN A 18 -20.23 13.99 -3.73
N ALA A 19 -19.27 13.08 -3.60
CA ALA A 19 -18.63 12.72 -2.34
C ALA A 19 -17.30 13.46 -2.15
N PHE A 20 -17.04 13.97 -0.95
CA PHE A 20 -15.73 14.55 -0.61
C PHE A 20 -14.73 13.44 -0.29
N LEU A 21 -13.50 13.59 -0.76
CA LEU A 21 -12.43 12.61 -0.54
C LEU A 21 -11.68 12.80 0.80
N CYS A 22 -12.12 13.76 1.61
CA CYS A 22 -11.65 14.02 2.97
C CYS A 22 -12.62 15.00 3.66
N SER A 23 -12.36 15.26 4.94
CA SER A 23 -13.08 16.18 5.81
C SER A 23 -13.17 17.58 5.21
N THR A 24 -14.40 18.08 5.12
CA THR A 24 -14.69 19.46 4.72
C THR A 24 -14.36 20.47 5.82
N ARG A 25 -14.13 20.02 7.06
CA ARG A 25 -13.80 20.89 8.19
C ARG A 25 -12.30 21.03 8.36
N ASP A 26 -11.61 19.92 8.60
CA ASP A 26 -10.17 19.87 8.88
C ASP A 26 -9.57 18.56 8.34
N PRO A 27 -9.09 18.57 7.10
CA PRO A 27 -8.55 17.37 6.47
C PRO A 27 -7.14 17.02 6.97
N ILE A 28 -6.44 17.95 7.62
CA ILE A 28 -5.14 17.65 8.26
C ILE A 28 -5.39 16.88 9.55
N LYS A 29 -6.34 17.33 10.38
CA LYS A 29 -6.71 16.61 11.60
C LYS A 29 -7.21 15.19 11.30
N GLU A 30 -8.11 15.03 10.33
CA GLU A 30 -8.57 13.70 9.91
C GLU A 30 -7.42 12.79 9.48
N ALA A 31 -6.44 13.32 8.73
CA ALA A 31 -5.28 12.56 8.34
C ALA A 31 -4.39 12.19 9.54
N GLN A 32 -4.24 13.07 10.53
CA GLN A 32 -3.52 12.78 11.77
C GLN A 32 -4.22 11.70 12.59
N ASP A 33 -5.54 11.82 12.77
CA ASP A 33 -6.36 10.85 13.49
C ASP A 33 -6.24 9.46 12.83
N TRP A 34 -6.19 9.39 11.49
CA TRP A 34 -5.95 8.16 10.75
C TRP A 34 -4.53 7.60 10.94
N VAL A 35 -3.49 8.44 10.94
CA VAL A 35 -2.10 8.02 11.18
C VAL A 35 -1.93 7.46 12.60
N ASP A 36 -2.64 8.04 13.57
CA ASP A 36 -2.58 7.62 14.98
C ASP A 36 -3.10 6.18 15.19
N LEU A 37 -3.94 5.65 14.28
CA LEU A 37 -4.37 4.25 14.29
C LEU A 37 -3.22 3.26 14.10
N TYR A 38 -2.12 3.70 13.48
CA TYR A 38 -0.96 2.87 13.13
C TYR A 38 0.28 3.20 13.97
N LYS A 39 0.11 3.94 15.07
CA LYS A 39 1.23 4.52 15.82
C LYS A 39 2.27 3.48 16.26
N SER A 40 1.82 2.29 16.68
CA SER A 40 2.71 1.17 17.04
C SER A 40 3.60 0.70 15.90
N GLU A 41 3.02 0.53 14.71
CA GLU A 41 3.68 0.05 13.50
C GLU A 41 4.60 1.10 12.90
N LEU A 42 4.23 2.37 13.00
CA LEU A 42 5.04 3.50 12.54
C LEU A 42 6.24 3.76 13.46
N GLN A 43 6.12 3.49 14.77
CA GLN A 43 7.24 3.57 15.73
C GLN A 43 8.17 2.36 15.66
N SER A 44 7.75 1.29 14.98
CA SER A 44 8.56 0.09 14.80
C SER A 44 9.70 0.31 13.80
N ASN A 45 10.90 -0.13 14.17
CA ASN A 45 12.05 -0.14 13.25
C ASN A 45 12.04 -1.32 12.27
N LEU A 46 11.01 -2.17 12.31
CA LEU A 46 10.89 -3.34 11.44
C LEU A 46 10.70 -2.97 9.97
N TYR A 47 10.04 -1.84 9.69
CA TYR A 47 9.69 -1.41 8.35
C TYR A 47 10.53 -0.22 7.93
N GLN A 48 11.06 -0.29 6.71
CA GLN A 48 11.77 0.82 6.07
C GLN A 48 10.97 1.43 4.92
N THR A 49 9.84 0.82 4.58
CA THR A 49 8.98 1.24 3.47
C THR A 49 7.52 1.10 3.86
N TYR A 50 6.74 2.13 3.56
CA TYR A 50 5.32 2.20 3.86
C TYR A 50 4.55 2.49 2.57
N PHE A 51 3.60 1.62 2.24
CA PHE A 51 2.69 1.79 1.11
C PHE A 51 1.36 2.35 1.60
N ILE A 52 0.82 3.34 0.91
CA ILE A 52 -0.52 3.89 1.15
C ILE A 52 -1.29 3.77 -0.16
N LEU A 53 -2.41 3.06 -0.11
CA LEU A 53 -3.26 2.83 -1.26
C LEU A 53 -4.41 3.82 -1.27
N GLY A 54 -4.54 4.56 -2.37
CA GLY A 54 -5.46 5.67 -2.50
C GLY A 54 -4.90 6.94 -1.89
N LEU A 55 -4.71 7.97 -2.71
CA LEU A 55 -4.13 9.24 -2.25
C LEU A 55 -5.19 10.20 -1.75
N GLY A 56 -6.40 10.17 -2.31
CA GLY A 56 -7.42 11.18 -2.05
C GLY A 56 -6.84 12.58 -2.21
N CYS A 57 -6.94 13.41 -1.18
CA CYS A 57 -6.38 14.77 -1.19
C CYS A 57 -4.89 14.86 -0.75
N GLY A 58 -4.26 13.72 -0.49
CA GLY A 58 -2.84 13.61 -0.15
C GLY A 58 -2.48 13.93 1.29
N TYR A 59 -3.45 14.21 2.15
CA TYR A 59 -3.13 14.63 3.52
C TYR A 59 -2.53 13.49 4.36
N LYS A 60 -2.95 12.25 4.15
CA LYS A 60 -2.39 11.07 4.82
C LYS A 60 -0.92 10.85 4.47
N VAL A 61 -0.57 10.86 3.17
CA VAL A 61 0.84 10.79 2.73
C VAL A 61 1.65 11.99 3.22
N GLN A 62 1.06 13.19 3.29
CA GLN A 62 1.74 14.37 3.82
C GLN A 62 2.08 14.23 5.30
N VAL A 63 1.13 13.81 6.13
CA VAL A 63 1.33 13.63 7.57
C VAL A 63 2.39 12.55 7.80
N LEU A 64 2.31 11.42 7.09
CA LEU A 64 3.33 10.37 7.19
C LEU A 64 4.72 10.83 6.74
N ALA A 65 4.82 11.57 5.64
CA ALA A 65 6.10 12.09 5.16
C ALA A 65 6.76 13.06 6.15
N ASN A 66 5.96 13.85 6.87
CA ASN A 66 6.48 14.70 7.93
C ASN A 66 6.89 13.90 9.17
N LEU A 67 6.11 12.87 9.53
CA LEU A 67 6.33 12.07 10.74
C LEU A 67 7.55 11.14 10.61
N LEU A 68 7.82 10.65 9.39
CA LEU A 68 8.80 9.60 9.12
C LEU A 68 9.84 10.04 8.07
N PRO A 69 10.65 11.09 8.34
CA PRO A 69 11.61 11.61 7.37
C PRO A 69 12.70 10.60 6.94
N GLU A 70 12.99 9.63 7.80
CA GLU A 70 14.00 8.58 7.56
C GLU A 70 13.44 7.33 6.86
N LYS A 71 12.13 7.27 6.63
CA LYS A 71 11.45 6.10 6.06
C LYS A 71 11.05 6.37 4.62
N PHE A 72 11.02 5.34 3.79
CA PHE A 72 10.54 5.48 2.41
C PHE A 72 9.02 5.34 2.35
N ILE A 73 8.33 6.26 1.69
CA ILE A 73 6.87 6.25 1.60
C ILE A 73 6.47 6.16 0.14
N VAL A 74 5.56 5.24 -0.16
CA VAL A 74 5.01 5.03 -1.49
C VAL A 74 3.51 5.29 -1.44
N GLY A 75 3.09 6.41 -2.01
CA GLY A 75 1.68 6.71 -2.23
C GLY A 75 1.25 6.20 -3.60
N VAL A 76 0.22 5.34 -3.64
CA VAL A 76 -0.26 4.69 -4.86
C VAL A 76 -1.68 5.15 -5.15
N GLU A 77 -1.93 5.61 -6.37
CA GLU A 77 -3.25 6.01 -6.84
C GLU A 77 -3.55 5.39 -8.20
N SER A 78 -4.78 4.93 -8.39
CA SER A 78 -5.31 4.40 -9.65
C SER A 78 -5.98 5.48 -10.51
N ASP A 79 -6.57 6.50 -9.90
CA ASP A 79 -7.23 7.58 -10.62
C ASP A 79 -6.21 8.64 -11.04
N ILE A 80 -6.00 8.79 -12.35
CA ILE A 80 -4.99 9.69 -12.89
C ILE A 80 -5.21 11.16 -12.51
N GLU A 81 -6.46 11.62 -12.37
CA GLU A 81 -6.76 13.01 -11.99
C GLU A 81 -6.33 13.26 -10.53
N ILE A 82 -6.61 12.31 -9.64
CA ILE A 82 -6.20 12.36 -8.22
C ILE A 82 -4.68 12.26 -8.11
N TYR A 83 -4.05 11.37 -8.88
CA TYR A 83 -2.59 11.24 -8.92
C TYR A 83 -1.94 12.57 -9.32
N GLN A 84 -2.37 13.18 -10.43
CA GLN A 84 -1.81 14.43 -10.93
C GLN A 84 -1.99 15.58 -9.92
N PHE A 85 -3.14 15.67 -9.25
CA PHE A 85 -3.35 16.64 -8.18
C PHE A 85 -2.29 16.51 -7.07
N ASN A 86 -1.99 15.30 -6.65
CA ASN A 86 -1.03 15.04 -5.58
C ASN A 86 0.42 15.24 -6.03
N VAL A 87 0.77 14.86 -7.26
CA VAL A 87 2.09 15.15 -7.82
C VAL A 87 2.35 16.65 -7.83
N GLN A 88 1.41 17.48 -8.31
CA GLN A 88 1.56 18.94 -8.29
C GLN A 88 1.76 19.50 -6.88
N LYS A 89 1.06 18.92 -5.89
CA LYS A 89 1.12 19.35 -4.49
C LYS A 89 2.44 18.99 -3.79
N PHE A 90 3.04 17.85 -4.13
CA PHE A 90 4.19 17.31 -3.39
C PHE A 90 5.50 17.28 -4.18
N ASN A 91 5.48 17.64 -5.46
CA ASN A 91 6.67 17.58 -6.30
C ASN A 91 7.85 18.27 -5.62
N SER A 92 8.97 17.57 -5.50
CA SER A 92 10.23 18.07 -4.90
C SER A 92 10.19 18.43 -3.41
N LYS A 93 9.05 18.29 -2.70
CA LYS A 93 8.96 18.63 -1.27
C LYS A 93 9.59 17.58 -0.35
N TYR A 94 9.46 16.31 -0.73
CA TYR A 94 9.87 15.17 0.08
C TYR A 94 10.71 14.24 -0.79
N THR A 95 11.98 14.05 -0.46
CA THR A 95 12.89 13.17 -1.22
C THR A 95 12.62 11.68 -0.95
N HIS A 96 12.03 11.37 0.20
CA HIS A 96 11.68 10.03 0.66
C HIS A 96 10.23 9.61 0.33
N LEU A 97 9.45 10.47 -0.32
CA LEU A 97 8.08 10.17 -0.77
C LEU A 97 8.07 9.94 -2.29
N LYS A 98 7.61 8.77 -2.70
CA LYS A 98 7.30 8.45 -4.08
C LYS A 98 5.79 8.38 -4.29
N LEU A 99 5.28 9.10 -5.26
CA LEU A 99 3.90 8.97 -5.73
C LEU A 99 3.90 8.19 -7.05
N LEU A 100 3.02 7.19 -7.14
CA LEU A 100 2.88 6.33 -8.30
C LEU A 100 1.43 6.33 -8.77
N HIS A 101 1.25 6.46 -10.07
CA HIS A 101 0.02 6.04 -10.73
C HIS A 101 0.15 4.56 -11.04
N ALA A 102 -0.74 3.74 -10.50
CA ALA A 102 -0.76 2.30 -10.75
C ALA A 102 -2.19 1.79 -10.73
N ASP A 103 -2.55 1.02 -11.76
CA ASP A 103 -3.83 0.33 -11.87
C ASP A 103 -3.65 -1.19 -11.78
N HIS A 104 -2.41 -1.65 -11.96
CA HIS A 104 -2.05 -3.06 -12.02
C HIS A 104 -0.73 -3.32 -11.26
N PRO A 105 -0.54 -4.49 -10.61
CA PRO A 105 0.71 -4.81 -9.91
C PRO A 105 1.99 -4.63 -10.75
N HIS A 106 1.93 -5.02 -12.02
CA HIS A 106 2.99 -4.77 -13.00
C HIS A 106 3.49 -3.30 -13.06
N ASP A 107 2.63 -2.31 -12.80
CA ASP A 107 3.03 -0.90 -12.76
C ASP A 107 3.98 -0.64 -11.58
N LEU A 108 3.74 -1.30 -10.43
CA LEU A 108 4.65 -1.24 -9.28
C LEU A 108 6.00 -1.88 -9.59
N ILE A 109 5.99 -3.06 -10.23
CA ILE A 109 7.20 -3.86 -10.49
C ILE A 109 8.08 -3.21 -11.57
N ARG A 110 7.50 -2.47 -12.50
CA ARG A 110 8.24 -1.73 -13.54
C ARG A 110 9.09 -0.59 -12.99
N HIS A 111 8.83 -0.13 -11.76
CA HIS A 111 9.66 0.88 -11.10
C HIS A 111 10.82 0.21 -10.36
N PRO A 112 12.10 0.34 -10.80
CA PRO A 112 13.21 -0.44 -10.24
C PRO A 112 13.41 -0.23 -8.74
N GLU A 113 13.27 1.02 -8.28
CA GLU A 113 13.35 1.36 -6.86
C GLU A 113 12.25 0.68 -6.03
N ILE A 114 11.02 0.66 -6.55
CA ILE A 114 9.86 0.05 -5.88
C ILE A 114 10.01 -1.47 -5.89
N ALA A 115 10.36 -2.07 -7.03
CA ALA A 115 10.64 -3.49 -7.14
C ALA A 115 11.72 -3.94 -6.16
N GLN A 116 12.77 -3.14 -5.96
CA GLN A 116 13.81 -3.42 -4.97
C GLN A 116 13.27 -3.33 -3.53
N ARG A 117 12.43 -2.33 -3.25
CA ARG A 117 11.81 -2.13 -1.92
C ARG A 117 10.83 -3.25 -1.57
N LEU A 118 10.10 -3.78 -2.55
CA LEU A 118 9.22 -4.94 -2.37
C LEU A 118 9.96 -6.21 -1.93
N LYS A 119 11.29 -6.30 -2.15
CA LYS A 119 12.12 -7.41 -1.63
C LYS A 119 12.49 -7.26 -0.16
N SER A 120 12.15 -6.13 0.47
CA SER A 120 12.42 -5.84 1.88
C SER A 120 11.13 -5.86 2.70
N ARG A 121 11.24 -5.73 4.03
CA ARG A 121 10.05 -5.60 4.89
C ARG A 121 9.41 -4.22 4.67
N TYR A 122 8.15 -4.24 4.30
CA TYR A 122 7.32 -3.05 4.15
C TYR A 122 5.99 -3.24 4.84
N PHE A 123 5.27 -2.15 5.05
CA PHE A 123 3.95 -2.14 5.65
C PHE A 123 2.94 -1.48 4.71
N VAL A 124 1.74 -2.04 4.60
CA VAL A 124 0.66 -1.46 3.79
C VAL A 124 -0.35 -0.82 4.73
N LEU A 125 -0.44 0.50 4.72
CA LEU A 125 -1.44 1.23 5.49
C LEU A 125 -2.79 1.19 4.78
N GLU A 126 -3.83 0.81 5.53
CA GLU A 126 -5.17 0.70 4.99
C GLU A 126 -5.94 2.01 5.15
N ASP A 127 -6.48 2.49 4.03
CA ASP A 127 -7.61 3.40 4.03
C ASP A 127 -8.85 2.64 3.57
N GLN A 128 -9.64 2.14 4.52
CA GLN A 128 -10.75 1.23 4.21
C GLN A 128 -11.77 1.86 3.25
N GLN A 129 -12.10 3.14 3.43
CA GLN A 129 -13.03 3.83 2.52
C GLN A 129 -12.50 3.85 1.09
N THR A 130 -11.28 4.34 0.91
CA THR A 130 -10.68 4.48 -0.43
C THR A 130 -10.40 3.14 -1.10
N THR A 131 -9.99 2.13 -0.33
CA THR A 131 -9.64 0.83 -0.90
C THR A 131 -10.88 0.01 -1.23
N HIS A 132 -11.91 -0.06 -0.36
CA HIS A 132 -13.07 -0.95 -0.60
C HIS A 132 -13.88 -0.59 -1.83
N GLU A 133 -13.96 0.69 -2.17
CA GLU A 133 -14.74 1.18 -3.31
C GLU A 133 -13.99 1.09 -4.64
N ASN A 134 -12.69 0.74 -4.62
CA ASN A 134 -11.83 0.77 -5.80
C ASN A 134 -11.18 -0.60 -6.07
N THR A 135 -11.66 -1.27 -7.13
CA THR A 135 -11.19 -2.60 -7.53
C THR A 135 -9.71 -2.66 -7.90
N ASN A 136 -9.15 -1.60 -8.50
CA ASN A 136 -7.73 -1.52 -8.83
C ASN A 136 -6.88 -1.46 -7.55
N LEU A 137 -7.26 -0.60 -6.59
CA LEU A 137 -6.57 -0.51 -5.31
C LEU A 137 -6.70 -1.80 -4.50
N GLN A 138 -7.85 -2.49 -4.53
CA GLN A 138 -7.97 -3.83 -3.94
C GLN A 138 -7.02 -4.83 -4.59
N ARG A 139 -6.94 -4.85 -5.92
CA ARG A 139 -6.03 -5.73 -6.64
C ARG A 139 -4.57 -5.48 -6.24
N LEU A 140 -4.16 -4.22 -6.19
CA LEU A 140 -2.82 -3.82 -5.75
C LEU A 140 -2.56 -4.22 -4.30
N LYS A 141 -3.57 -4.08 -3.42
CA LYS A 141 -3.49 -4.55 -2.04
C LYS A 141 -3.27 -6.06 -1.97
N GLN A 142 -4.06 -6.85 -2.69
CA GLN A 142 -3.90 -8.31 -2.67
C GLN A 142 -2.52 -8.72 -3.18
N PHE A 143 -1.99 -8.05 -4.21
CA PHE A 143 -0.62 -8.25 -4.66
C PHE A 143 0.39 -7.90 -3.55
N LEU A 144 0.32 -6.70 -2.98
CA LEU A 144 1.20 -6.21 -1.92
C LEU A 144 1.09 -6.98 -0.60
N LEU A 145 0.15 -7.92 -0.47
CA LEU A 145 0.01 -8.80 0.69
C LEU A 145 0.26 -10.28 0.33
N ALA A 146 0.73 -10.58 -0.89
CA ALA A 146 0.88 -11.95 -1.42
C ALA A 146 -0.42 -12.78 -1.39
N ARG A 147 -1.58 -12.12 -1.49
CA ARG A 147 -2.92 -12.75 -1.47
C ARG A 147 -3.53 -12.92 -2.86
N SER A 148 -2.74 -12.68 -3.90
CA SER A 148 -3.07 -13.04 -5.28
C SER A 148 -2.02 -14.00 -5.83
N PRO A 149 -2.36 -14.84 -6.84
CA PRO A 149 -1.38 -15.72 -7.49
C PRO A 149 -0.16 -14.95 -8.05
N GLU A 150 -0.40 -13.77 -8.64
CA GLU A 150 0.64 -12.87 -9.13
C GLU A 150 1.56 -12.37 -8.00
N GLY A 151 0.99 -11.98 -6.87
CA GLY A 151 1.74 -11.56 -5.68
C GLY A 151 2.57 -12.69 -5.10
N ALA A 152 1.94 -13.83 -4.82
CA ALA A 152 2.62 -15.01 -4.29
C ALA A 152 3.80 -15.42 -5.19
N SER A 153 3.57 -15.54 -6.50
CA SER A 153 4.62 -15.90 -7.46
C SER A 153 5.77 -14.90 -7.47
N PHE A 154 5.48 -13.59 -7.41
CA PHE A 154 6.51 -12.55 -7.32
C PHE A 154 7.37 -12.71 -6.07
N PHE A 155 6.77 -12.94 -4.90
CA PHE A 155 7.53 -13.06 -3.65
C PHE A 155 8.27 -14.40 -3.52
N ILE A 156 7.74 -15.50 -4.04
CA ILE A 156 8.43 -16.80 -4.10
C ILE A 156 9.71 -16.67 -4.92
N LYS A 157 9.59 -16.18 -6.16
CA LYS A 157 10.71 -16.02 -7.10
C LYS A 157 11.80 -15.10 -6.57
N ASN A 158 11.43 -14.02 -5.88
CA ASN A 158 12.41 -13.03 -5.40
C ASN A 158 13.08 -13.40 -4.07
N ASN A 159 12.56 -14.38 -3.32
CA ASN A 159 13.13 -14.78 -2.03
C ASN A 159 13.83 -16.15 -2.08
N ASN A 160 13.96 -16.81 -3.25
CA ASN A 160 14.52 -18.16 -3.39
C ASN A 160 13.87 -19.18 -2.42
N LEU A 161 12.55 -19.06 -2.22
CA LEU A 161 11.81 -19.94 -1.33
C LEU A 161 11.40 -21.17 -2.14
N ASN A 162 12.15 -22.26 -1.97
CA ASN A 162 11.94 -23.52 -2.69
C ASN A 162 10.90 -24.45 -2.04
N ASP A 163 10.41 -24.12 -0.84
CA ASP A 163 9.53 -25.02 -0.07
C ASP A 163 8.16 -24.39 0.22
N GLU A 164 7.15 -25.27 0.28
CA GLU A 164 5.71 -25.01 0.39
C GLU A 164 5.34 -23.88 1.36
N PHE A 165 4.48 -22.98 0.88
CA PHE A 165 3.93 -21.88 1.67
C PHE A 165 2.62 -22.28 2.35
N SER A 166 2.56 -22.09 3.68
CA SER A 166 1.28 -22.02 4.40
C SER A 166 1.09 -20.61 4.93
N ILE A 167 0.15 -19.86 4.35
CA ILE A 167 -0.29 -18.55 4.83
C ILE A 167 -1.25 -18.80 5.99
N LYS A 168 -0.71 -19.07 7.17
CA LYS A 168 -1.49 -19.01 8.42
C LYS A 168 -0.79 -18.09 9.41
N ASP A 169 -1.59 -17.19 9.96
CA ASP A 169 -1.25 -16.34 11.10
C ASP A 169 -0.34 -15.13 10.83
N VAL A 170 -0.46 -14.50 9.66
CA VAL A 170 0.08 -13.15 9.43
C VAL A 170 -1.06 -12.12 9.58
N PRO A 171 -0.90 -11.05 10.38
CA PRO A 171 -1.91 -9.99 10.50
C PRO A 171 -2.35 -9.45 9.15
N ALA A 172 -3.57 -8.91 9.07
CA ALA A 172 -4.23 -8.61 7.80
C ALA A 172 -3.44 -7.69 6.84
N ASN A 173 -2.50 -6.91 7.38
CA ASN A 173 -1.85 -5.77 6.74
C ASN A 173 -0.32 -5.91 6.67
N GLU A 174 0.22 -7.03 7.17
CA GLU A 174 1.64 -7.31 7.12
C GLU A 174 1.95 -8.25 5.96
N LEU A 175 2.92 -7.87 5.13
CA LEU A 175 3.72 -8.87 4.42
C LEU A 175 5.02 -8.98 5.21
N VAL A 176 5.12 -10.00 6.06
CA VAL A 176 6.40 -10.37 6.65
C VAL A 176 7.30 -10.66 5.47
N GLY A 177 8.27 -9.79 5.17
CA GLY A 177 9.35 -10.17 4.26
C GLY A 177 9.86 -11.52 4.76
N ILE A 178 9.60 -12.58 3.98
CA ILE A 178 9.74 -13.98 4.41
C ILE A 178 11.23 -14.23 4.60
N LYS A 179 11.72 -13.84 5.77
CA LYS A 179 13.06 -14.15 6.28
C LYS A 179 13.00 -14.90 7.59
N HIS A 180 11.86 -14.91 8.28
CA HIS A 180 11.65 -15.70 9.49
C HIS A 180 10.18 -16.09 9.61
N ILE A 181 9.87 -17.37 9.37
CA ILE A 181 8.66 -18.01 9.89
C ILE A 181 9.15 -19.03 10.92
N ASN A 182 8.75 -18.84 12.18
CA ASN A 182 8.90 -19.88 13.21
C ASN A 182 7.77 -20.88 13.01
N ILE A 183 8.12 -22.10 12.61
CA ILE A 183 7.17 -23.20 12.43
C ILE A 183 6.72 -23.66 13.81
N LYS A 184 5.46 -23.42 14.17
CA LYS A 184 4.74 -24.28 15.13
C LYS A 184 3.78 -25.13 14.33
N GLN A 185 4.03 -26.43 14.34
CA GLN A 185 3.10 -27.44 13.85
C GLN A 185 1.83 -27.33 14.70
N ASP A 186 0.73 -26.85 14.12
CA ASP A 186 -0.59 -27.31 14.55
C ASP A 186 -1.64 -27.19 13.43
N LYS A 187 -2.52 -28.18 13.44
CA LYS A 187 -3.33 -28.62 12.30
C LYS A 187 -4.50 -27.69 11.96
N LYS A 188 -4.80 -27.68 10.66
CA LYS A 188 -6.03 -27.29 9.92
C LYS A 188 -6.09 -25.90 9.30
N THR A 189 -6.72 -25.90 8.11
CA THR A 189 -6.81 -24.97 6.94
C THR A 189 -5.74 -25.17 5.84
N GLU A 190 -5.79 -26.27 5.09
CA GLU A 190 -4.97 -26.44 3.89
C GLU A 190 -5.56 -25.65 2.72
N PHE A 191 -4.78 -24.75 2.15
CA PHE A 191 -4.80 -24.53 0.70
C PHE A 191 -3.48 -25.13 0.19
N SER A 192 -3.54 -26.31 -0.44
CA SER A 192 -2.40 -26.85 -1.17
C SER A 192 -2.49 -26.35 -2.61
N LEU A 193 -1.57 -25.47 -2.99
CA LEU A 193 -1.25 -25.29 -4.39
C LEU A 193 -0.33 -26.46 -4.75
N THR A 194 -0.92 -27.52 -5.32
CA THR A 194 -0.16 -28.67 -5.80
C THR A 194 0.83 -28.21 -6.89
N HIS A 195 1.95 -28.92 -6.99
CA HIS A 195 3.04 -28.66 -7.95
C HIS A 195 2.53 -28.44 -9.40
N GLU A 196 1.40 -29.04 -9.76
CA GLU A 196 0.75 -28.87 -11.08
C GLU A 196 0.28 -27.44 -11.37
N ILE A 197 -0.17 -26.66 -10.37
CA ILE A 197 -0.66 -25.28 -10.58
C ILE A 197 0.52 -24.30 -10.77
N LEU A 198 1.69 -24.63 -10.21
CA LEU A 198 2.94 -23.88 -10.42
C LEU A 198 3.45 -24.02 -11.86
N GLU A 199 3.27 -25.17 -12.50
CA GLU A 199 3.71 -25.38 -13.89
C GLU A 199 2.82 -24.67 -14.93
N GLU A 200 1.52 -24.49 -14.66
CA GLU A 200 0.63 -23.74 -15.56
C GLU A 200 0.83 -22.23 -15.49
N LEU A 201 1.27 -21.67 -14.34
CA LEU A 201 1.52 -20.24 -14.18
C LEU A 201 2.89 -19.77 -14.74
N ILE A 202 3.72 -20.70 -15.20
CA ILE A 202 5.07 -20.45 -15.74
C ILE A 202 5.11 -20.56 -17.29
N LYS A 203 3.99 -20.89 -17.95
CA LYS A 203 3.84 -20.82 -19.42
C LYS A 203 3.21 -19.50 -19.87
#